data_AF-K9RA60-F1
#
_entry.id   AF-K9RA60-F1
#
_cell.length_a   1.000
_cell.length_b   1.000
_cell.length_c   1.000
_cell.angle_alpha   90.00
_cell.angle_beta   90.00
_cell.angle_gamma   90.00
#
_symmetry.space_group_name_H-M   'P 1'
#
loop_
_entity.id
_entity.type
_entity.pdbx_description
1 polymer ?
#
loop_
_entity_poly.entity_id
_entity_poly.type
_entity_poly.pdbx_seq_one_letter_code
_entity_poly.pdbx_strand_id
1 'polypeptide(L)'
;MGSQKSNKKASKGTVQIKTSNERLQLVFSFGGKRHYLSTGFTDTKANRKLAEMKAKQIELDILCNNFDITLVRYKPQSQQDIFKSSASDEETSPESSVSLADLWDSYTEYKKSSLSPSTLAKDYKKIYRCINVHLPVKTLDKAVGIRDWLIANRSPLSAKKILTQFCACCNWAVKSQLIEENPFEGMASDIKLPKGDSQETDINPFSVEERDCIISTLCWAESRAFLTGVLGFYSLGDTHLAPVAITVSSEYCFLLLIKLIHNKFQISLTKYAKTSILKI
;
A
#
# COMPACT_ATOMS: atom_id res chain seq x y z
N MET A 1 8.34 -60.11 27.89
CA MET A 1 8.98 -59.49 26.72
C MET A 1 8.37 -58.10 26.49
N GLY A 2 9.02 -57.04 26.97
CA GLY A 2 8.54 -55.66 26.80
C GLY A 2 9.04 -55.09 25.48
N SER A 3 8.16 -54.97 24.48
CA SER A 3 8.49 -54.38 23.18
C SER A 3 8.78 -52.89 23.35
N GLN A 4 10.06 -52.50 23.29
CA GLN A 4 10.48 -51.10 23.17
C GLN A 4 10.00 -50.57 21.82
N LYS A 5 8.89 -49.83 21.82
CA LYS A 5 8.43 -49.09 20.64
C LYS A 5 9.47 -48.01 20.34
N SER A 6 10.26 -48.20 19.28
CA SER A 6 11.18 -47.20 18.77
C SER A 6 10.40 -45.93 18.42
N ASN A 7 10.76 -44.82 19.06
CA ASN A 7 10.08 -43.54 18.93
C ASN A 7 10.49 -42.91 17.57
N LYS A 8 9.91 -43.41 16.47
CA LYS A 8 10.13 -42.86 15.14
C LYS A 8 9.70 -41.39 15.16
N LYS A 9 10.64 -40.47 14.93
CA LYS A 9 10.34 -39.03 14.81
C LYS A 9 9.31 -38.86 13.70
N ALA A 10 8.18 -38.23 14.03
CA ALA A 10 7.14 -37.95 13.04
C ALA A 10 7.72 -37.09 11.90
N SER A 11 7.28 -37.33 10.68
CA SER A 11 7.61 -36.50 9.52
C SER A 11 7.24 -35.04 9.78
N LYS A 12 8.00 -34.10 9.19
CA LYS A 12 7.72 -32.67 9.31
C LYS A 12 6.27 -32.39 8.88
N GLY A 13 5.49 -31.71 9.71
CA GLY A 13 4.10 -31.37 9.43
C GLY A 13 3.05 -32.37 9.90
N THR A 14 3.41 -33.57 10.38
CA THR A 14 2.41 -34.53 10.89
C THR A 14 1.84 -34.10 12.23
N VAL A 15 0.51 -34.13 12.35
CA VAL A 15 -0.22 -33.73 13.56
C VAL A 15 -0.63 -34.94 14.38
N GLN A 16 -0.17 -34.98 15.64
CA GLN A 16 -0.48 -36.07 16.56
C GLN A 16 -1.59 -35.67 17.53
N ILE A 17 -2.53 -36.57 17.77
CA ILE A 17 -3.57 -36.40 18.80
C ILE A 17 -3.07 -37.04 20.10
N LYS A 18 -2.94 -36.23 21.16
CA LYS A 18 -2.56 -36.64 22.50
C LYS A 18 -3.74 -36.42 23.45
N THR A 19 -4.03 -37.39 24.30
CA THR A 19 -4.98 -37.21 25.42
C THR A 19 -4.22 -36.63 26.62
N SER A 20 -4.68 -35.51 27.16
CA SER A 20 -4.13 -34.87 28.38
C SER A 20 -5.28 -34.40 29.27
N ASN A 21 -5.32 -34.85 30.52
CA ASN A 21 -6.38 -34.53 31.49
C ASN A 21 -7.79 -34.74 30.91
N GLU A 22 -8.02 -35.92 30.32
CA GLU A 22 -9.30 -36.31 29.66
C GLU A 22 -9.71 -35.45 28.46
N ARG A 23 -8.84 -34.55 27.99
CA ARG A 23 -9.07 -33.67 26.84
C ARG A 23 -8.15 -34.01 25.69
N LEU A 24 -8.67 -33.85 24.48
CA LEU A 24 -7.90 -34.07 23.25
C LEU A 24 -7.07 -32.84 22.90
N GLN A 25 -5.78 -33.03 22.70
CA GLN A 25 -4.82 -32.01 22.28
C GLN A 25 -4.13 -32.42 20.98
N LEU A 26 -3.92 -31.46 20.08
CA LEU A 26 -3.15 -31.63 18.86
C LEU A 26 -1.71 -31.13 19.08
N VAL A 27 -0.73 -31.95 18.72
CA VAL A 27 0.69 -31.67 18.89
C VAL A 27 1.41 -31.87 17.57
N PHE A 28 2.10 -30.84 17.11
CA PHE A 28 2.83 -30.89 15.84
C PHE A 28 4.04 -29.95 15.87
N SER A 29 4.93 -30.10 14.89
CA SER A 29 6.11 -29.25 14.74
C SER A 29 6.13 -28.60 13.36
N PHE A 30 6.22 -27.28 13.35
CA PHE A 30 6.26 -26.46 12.13
C PHE A 30 7.25 -25.31 12.34
N GLY A 31 8.03 -24.96 11.31
CA GLY A 31 8.99 -23.84 11.39
C GLY A 31 10.06 -23.97 12.48
N GLY A 32 10.43 -25.19 12.89
CA GLY A 32 11.41 -25.44 13.96
C GLY A 32 10.88 -25.24 15.39
N LYS A 33 9.59 -24.91 15.56
CA LYS A 33 8.92 -24.78 16.86
C LYS A 33 7.85 -25.86 17.02
N ARG A 34 7.63 -26.29 18.27
CA ARG A 34 6.58 -27.27 18.63
C ARG A 34 5.33 -26.53 19.09
N HIS A 35 4.20 -26.84 18.45
CA HIS A 35 2.91 -26.22 18.72
C HIS A 35 2.00 -27.20 19.44
N TYR A 36 1.25 -26.68 20.42
CA TYR A 36 0.24 -27.39 21.19
C TYR A 36 -1.10 -26.67 21.00
N LEU A 37 -2.10 -27.40 20.53
CA LEU A 37 -3.45 -26.87 20.33
C LEU A 37 -4.46 -27.71 21.12
N SER A 38 -5.05 -27.12 22.15
CA SER A 38 -6.13 -27.75 22.91
C SER A 38 -7.42 -27.69 22.10
N THR A 39 -8.04 -28.83 21.81
CA THR A 39 -9.29 -28.86 21.02
C THR A 39 -10.52 -28.54 21.86
N GLY A 40 -10.41 -28.69 23.18
CA GLY A 40 -11.51 -28.51 24.11
C GLY A 40 -12.50 -29.69 24.18
N PHE A 41 -12.27 -30.76 23.42
CA PHE A 41 -13.15 -31.93 23.42
C PHE A 41 -12.70 -32.98 24.44
N THR A 42 -13.67 -33.68 25.04
CA THR A 42 -13.43 -34.86 25.88
C THR A 42 -13.04 -36.07 25.02
N ASP A 43 -12.30 -37.02 25.60
CA ASP A 43 -11.87 -38.25 24.91
C ASP A 43 -13.04 -39.23 24.69
N THR A 44 -13.89 -38.92 23.69
CA THR A 44 -14.93 -39.81 23.17
C THR A 44 -14.63 -40.19 21.73
N LYS A 45 -15.14 -41.34 21.27
CA LYS A 45 -14.93 -41.80 19.88
C LYS A 45 -15.40 -40.78 18.83
N ALA A 46 -16.50 -40.06 19.10
CA ALA A 46 -17.01 -39.02 18.21
C ALA A 46 -16.08 -37.79 18.19
N ASN A 47 -15.67 -37.32 19.36
CA ASN A 47 -14.77 -36.18 19.51
C ASN A 47 -13.37 -36.45 18.94
N ARG A 48 -12.91 -37.69 19.00
CA ARG A 48 -11.64 -38.09 18.39
C ARG A 48 -11.66 -37.96 16.87
N LYS A 49 -12.79 -38.28 16.21
CA LYS A 49 -12.98 -38.02 14.78
C LYS A 49 -12.95 -36.52 14.46
N LEU A 50 -13.57 -35.69 15.30
CA LEU A 50 -13.54 -34.22 15.14
C LEU A 50 -12.11 -33.66 15.31
N ALA A 51 -11.36 -34.16 16.30
CA ALA A 51 -9.97 -33.79 16.48
C ALA A 51 -9.11 -34.25 15.30
N GLU A 52 -9.38 -35.42 14.71
CA GLU A 52 -8.71 -35.90 13.50
C GLU A 52 -9.02 -35.03 12.28
N MET A 53 -10.27 -34.59 12.10
CA MET A 53 -10.62 -33.64 11.04
C MET A 53 -9.83 -32.32 11.18
N LYS A 54 -9.73 -31.78 12.40
CA LYS A 54 -8.91 -30.57 12.67
C LYS A 54 -7.42 -30.82 12.43
N ALA A 55 -6.92 -32.00 12.79
CA ALA A 55 -5.53 -32.38 12.51
C ALA A 55 -5.25 -32.36 11.00
N LYS A 56 -6.11 -32.98 10.19
CA LYS A 56 -6.00 -32.98 8.72
C LYS A 56 -6.08 -31.58 8.14
N GLN A 57 -6.94 -30.71 8.68
CA GLN A 57 -7.00 -29.31 8.25
C GLN A 57 -5.66 -28.59 8.44
N ILE A 58 -5.03 -28.76 9.61
CA ILE A 58 -3.71 -28.18 9.88
C ILE A 58 -2.64 -28.76 8.94
N GLU A 59 -2.68 -30.07 8.68
CA GLU A 59 -1.76 -30.70 7.72
C GLU A 59 -1.92 -30.11 6.31
N LEU A 60 -3.15 -29.90 5.85
CA LEU A 60 -3.43 -29.25 4.56
C LEU A 60 -2.93 -27.81 4.52
N ASP A 61 -3.18 -27.01 5.56
CA ASP A 61 -2.73 -25.62 5.61
C ASP A 61 -1.19 -25.50 5.66
N ILE A 62 -0.50 -26.46 6.30
CA ILE A 62 0.96 -26.60 6.27
C ILE A 62 1.44 -26.91 4.84
N LEU A 63 0.79 -27.84 4.14
CA LEU A 63 1.14 -28.19 2.76
C LEU A 63 0.93 -27.04 1.78
N CYS A 64 -0.14 -26.27 1.96
CA CYS A 64 -0.47 -25.12 1.12
C CYS A 64 0.28 -23.82 1.49
N ASN A 65 1.23 -23.86 2.44
CA ASN A 65 1.93 -22.69 2.98
C ASN A 65 0.99 -21.58 3.50
N ASN A 66 -0.24 -21.92 3.90
CA ASN A 66 -1.23 -21.00 4.45
C ASN A 66 -1.42 -21.21 5.96
N PHE A 67 -0.41 -21.76 6.61
CA PHE A 67 -0.48 -22.09 8.02
C PHE A 67 -0.40 -20.83 8.90
N ASP A 68 -1.47 -20.57 9.65
CA ASP A 68 -1.50 -19.54 10.68
C ASP A 68 -0.68 -19.92 11.91
N ILE A 69 0.49 -19.27 12.05
CA ILE A 69 1.42 -19.44 13.17
C ILE A 69 0.78 -19.08 14.52
N THR A 70 -0.20 -18.16 14.53
CA THR A 70 -0.86 -17.69 15.76
C THR A 70 -1.84 -18.70 16.35
N LEU A 71 -2.14 -19.79 15.61
CA LEU A 71 -3.09 -20.85 15.96
C LEU A 71 -4.53 -20.35 16.22
N VAL A 72 -4.82 -19.07 15.97
CA VAL A 72 -6.11 -18.44 16.27
C VAL A 72 -7.19 -19.07 15.40
N ARG A 73 -6.88 -19.30 14.12
CA ARG A 73 -7.79 -19.90 13.13
C ARG A 73 -8.28 -21.32 13.48
N TYR A 74 -7.54 -22.05 14.31
CA TYR A 74 -7.83 -23.46 14.63
C TYR A 74 -8.44 -23.67 16.02
N LYS A 75 -8.47 -22.64 16.87
CA LYS A 75 -9.09 -22.68 18.20
C LYS A 75 -10.62 -22.67 18.10
N PRO A 76 -11.33 -23.42 18.96
CA PRO A 76 -12.79 -23.33 19.04
C PRO A 76 -13.24 -21.91 19.43
N GLN A 77 -14.35 -21.45 18.84
CA GLN A 77 -14.89 -20.08 18.98
C GLN A 77 -15.05 -19.65 20.45
N SER A 78 -15.38 -20.57 21.36
CA SER A 78 -15.51 -20.29 22.80
C SER A 78 -14.21 -19.85 23.50
N GLN A 79 -13.05 -20.05 22.88
CA GLN A 79 -11.75 -19.56 23.38
C GLN A 79 -11.20 -18.38 22.57
N GLN A 80 -11.87 -17.98 21.49
CA GLN A 80 -11.48 -16.80 20.70
C GLN A 80 -11.91 -15.51 21.42
N ASP A 81 -12.97 -15.56 22.22
CA ASP A 81 -13.42 -14.42 23.02
C ASP A 81 -12.50 -14.13 24.22
N ILE A 82 -11.92 -15.15 24.84
CA ILE A 82 -11.10 -14.97 26.06
C ILE A 82 -9.75 -14.27 25.77
N PHE A 83 -9.21 -14.37 24.54
CA PHE A 83 -7.97 -13.68 24.15
C PHE A 83 -8.20 -12.30 23.52
N LYS A 84 -9.47 -11.89 23.36
CA LYS A 84 -9.84 -10.51 23.02
C LYS A 84 -10.14 -9.65 24.26
N SER A 85 -10.32 -10.26 25.43
CA SER A 85 -10.77 -9.58 26.66
C SER A 85 -9.67 -9.20 27.66
N SER A 86 -8.45 -8.89 27.20
CA SER A 86 -7.45 -8.24 28.06
C SER A 86 -6.79 -7.05 27.38
N ALA A 87 -7.61 -6.21 26.75
CA ALA A 87 -7.38 -4.78 26.62
C ALA A 87 -8.75 -4.12 26.36
N SER A 88 -9.20 -3.35 27.36
CA SER A 88 -10.42 -2.53 27.41
C SER A 88 -11.76 -3.26 27.36
N ASP A 89 -12.29 -3.49 28.56
CA ASP A 89 -13.72 -3.45 28.84
C ASP A 89 -14.30 -2.12 28.33
N GLU A 90 -15.31 -2.18 27.47
CA GLU A 90 -16.65 -1.64 27.74
C GLU A 90 -17.64 -2.34 26.79
N GLU A 91 -18.68 -2.89 27.39
CA GLU A 91 -19.78 -3.58 26.74
C GLU A 91 -20.82 -2.58 26.21
N THR A 92 -21.45 -2.92 25.08
CA THR A 92 -22.89 -2.81 24.77
C THR A 92 -23.16 -2.22 23.38
N SER A 93 -23.76 -3.07 22.54
CA SER A 93 -24.57 -2.79 21.32
C SER A 93 -23.97 -3.36 20.03
N PRO A 94 -24.72 -4.19 19.27
CA PRO A 94 -24.36 -4.61 17.93
C PRO A 94 -24.70 -3.47 16.95
N GLU A 95 -24.03 -2.34 17.09
CA GLU A 95 -24.07 -1.29 16.07
C GLU A 95 -22.82 -1.40 15.23
N SER A 96 -23.06 -1.54 13.93
CA SER A 96 -22.06 -1.67 12.87
C SER A 96 -20.94 -0.64 13.02
N SER A 97 -19.82 -1.03 13.62
CA SER A 97 -18.61 -0.19 13.64
C SER A 97 -18.01 -0.20 12.24
N VAL A 98 -18.59 0.58 11.34
CA VAL A 98 -18.11 0.69 9.96
C VAL A 98 -16.67 1.23 10.02
N SER A 99 -15.73 0.43 9.55
CA SER A 99 -14.30 0.79 9.54
C SER A 99 -14.10 1.94 8.55
N LEU A 100 -13.31 2.95 8.92
CA LEU A 100 -12.96 4.07 8.05
C LEU A 100 -12.30 3.61 6.75
N ALA A 101 -11.58 2.49 6.77
CA ALA A 101 -10.96 1.91 5.58
C ALA A 101 -12.01 1.41 4.58
N ASP A 102 -13.06 0.75 5.07
CA ASP A 102 -14.12 0.16 4.21
C ASP A 102 -15.00 1.26 3.61
N LEU A 103 -15.27 2.32 4.38
CA LEU A 103 -15.91 3.54 3.88
C LEU A 103 -15.07 4.21 2.80
N TRP A 104 -13.75 4.30 3.01
CA TRP A 104 -12.85 4.93 2.04
C TRP A 104 -12.84 4.15 0.73
N ASP A 105 -12.74 2.82 0.78
CA ASP A 105 -12.74 1.98 -0.42
C ASP A 105 -14.07 2.13 -1.20
N SER A 106 -15.21 2.13 -0.50
CA SER A 106 -16.53 2.35 -1.10
C SER A 106 -16.66 3.75 -1.73
N TYR A 107 -16.16 4.78 -1.05
CA TYR A 107 -16.11 6.15 -1.55
C TYR A 107 -15.20 6.28 -2.79
N THR A 108 -14.07 5.58 -2.81
CA THR A 108 -13.16 5.60 -3.97
C THR A 108 -13.80 4.99 -5.20
N GLU A 109 -14.54 3.88 -5.06
CA GLU A 109 -15.23 3.22 -6.17
C GLU A 109 -16.37 4.11 -6.70
N TYR A 110 -17.10 4.79 -5.81
CA TYR A 110 -18.10 5.79 -6.21
C TYR A 110 -17.48 6.95 -7.01
N LYS A 111 -16.31 7.46 -6.59
CA LYS A 111 -15.64 8.59 -7.24
C LYS A 111 -14.86 8.23 -8.50
N LYS A 112 -14.54 6.96 -8.71
CA LYS A 112 -13.72 6.46 -9.83
C LYS A 112 -14.29 6.82 -11.19
N SER A 113 -15.61 6.87 -11.35
CA SER A 113 -16.27 7.26 -12.61
C SER A 113 -16.21 8.77 -12.88
N SER A 114 -16.09 9.58 -11.83
CA SER A 114 -16.10 11.05 -11.92
C SER A 114 -14.71 11.67 -11.96
N LEU A 115 -13.66 10.93 -11.61
CA LEU A 115 -12.30 11.45 -11.46
C LEU A 115 -11.37 10.96 -12.56
N SER A 116 -10.35 11.77 -12.87
CA SER A 116 -9.29 11.34 -13.77
C SER A 116 -8.46 10.20 -13.14
N PRO A 117 -7.94 9.26 -13.96
CA PRO A 117 -7.10 8.17 -13.47
C PRO A 117 -5.85 8.66 -12.72
N SER A 118 -5.32 9.83 -13.11
CA SER A 118 -4.12 10.43 -12.51
C SER A 118 -4.37 10.94 -11.09
N THR A 119 -5.54 11.54 -10.83
CA THR A 119 -5.94 12.00 -9.49
C THR A 119 -6.15 10.82 -8.54
N LEU A 120 -6.79 9.75 -9.02
CA LEU A 120 -6.99 8.53 -8.23
C LEU A 120 -5.64 7.87 -7.87
N ALA A 121 -4.74 7.74 -8.84
CA ALA A 121 -3.44 7.11 -8.64
C ALA A 121 -2.51 7.89 -7.69
N LYS A 122 -2.63 9.22 -7.64
CA LYS A 122 -1.78 10.08 -6.82
C LYS A 122 -2.40 10.42 -5.47
N ASP A 123 -3.54 11.10 -5.47
CA ASP A 123 -4.07 11.73 -4.25
C ASP A 123 -4.88 10.74 -3.41
N TYR A 124 -5.75 9.96 -4.04
CA TYR A 124 -6.52 8.92 -3.33
C TYR A 124 -5.61 7.82 -2.79
N LYS A 125 -4.56 7.44 -3.53
CA LYS A 125 -3.56 6.47 -3.07
C LYS A 125 -2.77 6.96 -1.85
N LYS A 126 -2.47 8.26 -1.74
CA LYS A 126 -1.81 8.82 -0.55
C LYS A 126 -2.69 8.69 0.68
N ILE A 127 -3.99 8.96 0.53
CA ILE A 127 -4.95 8.88 1.64
C ILE A 127 -5.18 7.42 2.05
N TYR A 128 -5.33 6.52 1.07
CA TYR A 128 -5.41 5.08 1.31
C TYR A 128 -4.20 4.57 2.12
N ARG A 129 -2.98 4.98 1.73
CA ARG A 129 -1.76 4.62 2.49
C ARG A 129 -1.77 5.20 3.90
N CYS A 130 -2.28 6.42 4.07
CA CYS A 130 -2.42 7.02 5.39
C CYS A 130 -3.34 6.18 6.29
N ILE A 131 -4.51 5.78 5.79
CA ILE A 131 -5.48 4.97 6.54
C ILE A 131 -4.92 3.57 6.86
N ASN A 132 -4.31 2.90 5.88
CA ASN A 132 -3.95 1.49 6.02
C ASN A 132 -2.59 1.22 6.66
N VAL A 133 -1.62 2.12 6.47
CA VAL A 133 -0.23 1.92 6.92
C VAL A 133 0.09 2.75 8.15
N HIS A 134 -0.47 3.96 8.24
CA HIS A 134 -0.02 4.95 9.22
C HIS A 134 -0.99 5.18 10.39
N LEU A 135 -2.30 5.04 10.17
CA LEU A 135 -3.26 5.24 11.25
C LEU A 135 -3.19 4.07 12.27
N PRO A 136 -2.99 4.37 13.57
CA PRO A 136 -3.04 3.36 14.63
C PRO A 136 -4.46 2.90 14.94
N VAL A 137 -5.47 3.72 14.64
CA VAL A 137 -6.89 3.49 14.93
C VAL A 137 -7.71 3.72 13.66
N LYS A 138 -8.65 2.83 13.35
CA LYS A 138 -9.49 2.88 12.13
C LYS A 138 -10.98 3.11 12.42
N THR A 139 -11.34 3.28 13.68
CA THR A 139 -12.72 3.50 14.12
C THR A 139 -13.09 4.97 14.03
N LEU A 140 -14.36 5.24 13.69
CA LEU A 140 -14.91 6.58 13.54
C LEU A 140 -15.02 7.33 14.88
N ASP A 141 -15.26 6.61 15.98
CA ASP A 141 -15.46 7.18 17.33
C ASP A 141 -14.22 7.91 17.87
N LYS A 142 -13.03 7.57 17.35
CA LYS A 142 -11.76 8.17 17.76
C LYS A 142 -11.28 9.24 16.75
N ALA A 143 -12.19 9.94 16.10
CA ALA A 143 -11.89 10.99 15.12
C ALA A 143 -10.93 12.08 15.66
N VAL A 144 -11.12 12.50 16.92
CA VAL A 144 -10.22 13.46 17.58
C VAL A 144 -8.79 12.92 17.69
N GLY A 145 -8.63 11.65 18.06
CA GLY A 145 -7.32 11.00 18.14
C GLY A 145 -6.64 10.89 16.77
N ILE A 146 -7.41 10.69 15.69
CA ILE A 146 -6.90 10.69 14.32
C ILE A 146 -6.39 12.08 13.92
N ARG A 147 -7.16 13.14 14.24
CA ARG A 147 -6.75 14.53 14.01
C ARG A 147 -5.44 14.85 14.72
N ASP A 148 -5.35 14.55 16.01
CA ASP A 148 -4.18 14.88 16.82
C ASP A 148 -2.94 14.11 16.33
N TRP A 149 -3.12 12.85 15.93
CA TRP A 149 -2.06 12.07 15.27
C TRP A 149 -1.62 12.70 13.94
N LEU A 150 -2.56 13.16 13.10
CA LEU A 150 -2.22 13.81 11.81
C LEU A 150 -1.42 15.10 12.01
N ILE A 151 -1.80 15.91 13.00
CA ILE A 151 -1.09 17.16 13.33
C ILE A 151 0.33 16.86 13.85
N ALA A 152 0.50 15.81 14.65
CA ALA A 152 1.80 15.43 15.20
C ALA A 152 2.76 14.80 14.15
N ASN A 153 2.24 14.13 13.12
CA ASN A 153 3.04 13.30 12.21
C ASN A 153 3.17 13.85 10.78
N ARG A 154 2.39 14.88 10.41
CA ARG A 154 2.35 15.43 9.04
C ARG A 154 2.46 16.94 9.05
N SER A 155 2.86 17.52 7.91
CA SER A 155 2.85 18.97 7.74
C SER A 155 1.42 19.52 7.85
N PRO A 156 1.22 20.75 8.36
CA PRO A 156 -0.11 21.33 8.56
C PRO A 156 -0.98 21.30 7.30
N LEU A 157 -0.37 21.59 6.13
CA LEU A 157 -1.05 21.55 4.84
C LEU A 157 -1.48 20.13 4.45
N SER A 158 -0.64 19.13 4.71
CA SER A 158 -0.95 17.73 4.42
C SER A 158 -2.05 17.21 5.35
N ALA A 159 -1.95 17.51 6.65
CA ALA A 159 -2.96 17.15 7.65
C ALA A 159 -4.33 17.73 7.29
N LYS A 160 -4.38 19.03 6.92
CA LYS A 160 -5.61 19.68 6.44
C LYS A 160 -6.19 18.98 5.21
N LYS A 161 -5.37 18.71 4.19
CA LYS A 161 -5.82 18.01 2.96
C LYS A 161 -6.39 16.62 3.26
N ILE A 162 -5.75 15.85 4.16
CA ILE A 162 -6.22 14.52 4.55
C ILE A 162 -7.55 14.62 5.30
N LEU A 163 -7.67 15.53 6.26
CA LEU A 163 -8.92 15.72 7.02
C LEU A 163 -10.07 16.20 6.15
N THR A 164 -9.84 17.08 5.19
CA THR A 164 -10.86 17.49 4.21
C THR A 164 -11.40 16.29 3.44
N GLN A 165 -10.54 15.33 3.08
CA GLN A 165 -10.94 14.13 2.36
C GLN A 165 -11.68 13.13 3.24
N PHE A 166 -11.30 13.01 4.52
CA PHE A 166 -12.05 12.21 5.49
C PHE A 166 -13.43 12.79 5.75
N CYS A 167 -13.53 14.11 5.92
CA CYS A 167 -14.81 14.81 6.03
C CYS A 167 -15.67 14.61 4.77
N ALA A 168 -15.10 14.71 3.57
CA ALA A 168 -15.83 14.44 2.33
C ALA A 168 -16.33 12.98 2.23
N CYS A 169 -15.49 12.02 2.64
CA CYS A 169 -15.85 10.59 2.69
C CYS A 169 -17.00 10.33 3.66
N CYS A 170 -16.95 10.91 4.86
CA CYS A 170 -17.99 10.75 5.87
C CYS A 170 -19.29 11.47 5.48
N ASN A 171 -19.20 12.66 4.87
CA ASN A 171 -20.37 13.35 4.31
C ASN A 171 -21.04 12.58 3.18
N TRP A 172 -20.27 11.83 2.38
CA TRP A 172 -20.84 10.88 1.42
C TRP A 172 -21.52 9.70 2.14
N ALA A 173 -20.87 9.13 3.16
CA ALA A 173 -21.41 8.02 3.93
C ALA A 173 -22.74 8.34 4.63
N VAL A 174 -22.88 9.56 5.18
CA VAL A 174 -24.15 10.06 5.75
C VAL A 174 -25.24 10.11 4.68
N LYS A 175 -24.93 10.66 3.48
CA LYS A 175 -25.88 10.71 2.36
C LYS A 175 -26.28 9.32 1.85
N SER A 176 -25.36 8.36 1.94
CA SER A 176 -25.60 6.95 1.61
C SER A 176 -26.23 6.16 2.77
N GLN A 177 -26.57 6.82 3.90
CA GLN A 177 -27.16 6.21 5.09
C GLN A 177 -26.31 5.06 5.68
N LEU A 178 -24.99 5.12 5.49
CA LEU A 178 -24.03 4.17 6.06
C LEU A 178 -23.62 4.55 7.49
N ILE A 179 -23.67 5.84 7.81
CA ILE A 179 -23.39 6.41 9.13
C ILE A 179 -24.45 7.47 9.44
N GLU A 180 -24.74 7.69 10.73
CA GLU A 180 -25.75 8.66 11.16
C GLU A 180 -25.21 10.09 11.11
N GLU A 181 -23.99 10.32 11.61
CA GLU A 181 -23.38 11.64 11.71
C GLU A 181 -21.91 11.63 11.24
N ASN A 182 -21.41 12.80 10.79
CA ASN A 182 -20.02 12.97 10.36
C ASN A 182 -19.13 13.42 11.54
N PRO A 183 -18.22 12.58 12.04
CA PRO A 183 -17.36 12.93 13.17
C PRO A 183 -16.17 13.83 12.78
N PHE A 184 -15.90 14.06 11.50
CA PHE A 184 -14.79 14.90 11.01
C PHE A 184 -15.24 16.29 10.53
N GLU A 185 -16.51 16.64 10.72
CA GLU A 185 -17.05 17.94 10.36
C GLU A 185 -16.32 19.06 11.14
N GLY A 186 -15.96 20.16 10.47
CA GLY A 186 -15.28 21.30 11.10
C GLY A 186 -13.79 21.12 11.43
N MET A 187 -13.29 19.89 11.65
CA MET A 187 -11.91 19.65 12.13
C MET A 187 -10.81 20.17 11.20
N ALA A 188 -11.05 20.20 9.88
CA ALA A 188 -10.08 20.73 8.92
C ALA A 188 -9.93 22.25 8.98
N SER A 189 -10.95 22.96 9.47
CA SER A 189 -10.94 24.42 9.61
C SER A 189 -10.15 24.87 10.83
N ASP A 190 -10.08 24.03 11.86
CA ASP A 190 -9.34 24.29 13.11
C ASP A 190 -7.82 24.31 12.89
N ILE A 191 -7.33 23.62 11.86
CA ILE A 191 -5.91 23.64 11.49
C ILE A 191 -5.57 24.99 10.87
N LYS A 192 -5.07 25.88 11.72
CA LYS A 192 -4.42 27.12 11.31
C LYS A 192 -3.14 26.77 10.58
N LEU A 193 -3.18 26.93 9.26
CA LEU A 193 -1.96 26.94 8.48
C LEU A 193 -1.18 28.18 8.90
N PRO A 194 0.14 28.07 9.17
CA PRO A 194 0.96 29.27 9.20
C PRO A 194 0.70 29.99 7.87
N LYS A 195 0.28 31.26 7.92
CA LYS A 195 0.30 32.11 6.74
C LYS A 195 1.75 32.06 6.28
N GLY A 196 2.03 31.34 5.20
CA GLY A 196 3.40 31.18 4.75
C GLY A 196 4.00 32.56 4.56
N ASP A 197 5.26 32.73 4.98
CA ASP A 197 6.14 33.51 4.12
C ASP A 197 5.96 32.90 2.74
N SER A 198 5.39 33.66 1.81
CA SER A 198 5.02 33.19 0.48
C SER A 198 6.15 32.44 -0.24
N GLN A 199 7.39 32.61 0.22
CA GLN A 199 8.65 32.08 -0.30
C GLN A 199 8.74 30.55 -0.46
N GLU A 200 8.10 29.74 0.38
CA GLU A 200 8.31 28.27 0.31
C GLU A 200 7.46 27.57 -0.77
N THR A 201 6.39 28.23 -1.22
CA THR A 201 5.54 27.77 -2.34
C THR A 201 5.52 28.72 -3.53
N ASP A 202 6.26 29.82 -3.45
CA ASP A 202 6.43 30.71 -4.60
C ASP A 202 7.28 29.97 -5.62
N ILE A 203 6.66 29.61 -6.74
CA ILE A 203 7.39 29.06 -7.87
C ILE A 203 8.22 30.22 -8.38
N ASN A 204 9.51 30.27 -8.03
CA ASN A 204 10.40 31.32 -8.48
C ASN A 204 10.49 31.27 -10.02
N PRO A 205 9.89 32.23 -10.74
CA PRO A 205 9.94 32.21 -12.20
C PRO A 205 11.37 32.47 -12.65
N PHE A 206 11.79 31.82 -13.74
CA PHE A 206 13.10 32.10 -14.32
C PHE A 206 13.18 33.58 -14.73
N SER A 207 14.28 34.22 -14.35
CA SER A 207 14.63 35.55 -14.87
C SER A 207 14.87 35.51 -16.38
N VAL A 208 14.85 36.68 -17.01
CA VAL A 208 15.09 36.80 -18.46
C VAL A 208 16.47 36.25 -18.83
N GLU A 209 17.46 36.56 -18.00
CA GLU A 209 18.84 36.12 -18.15
C GLU A 209 18.98 34.61 -18.00
N GLU A 210 18.33 34.02 -16.99
CA GLU A 210 18.34 32.57 -16.78
C GLU A 210 17.64 31.84 -17.93
N ARG A 211 16.50 32.36 -18.40
CA ARG A 211 15.82 31.81 -19.58
C ARG A 211 16.72 31.84 -20.80
N ASP A 212 17.40 32.95 -21.08
CA ASP A 212 18.26 33.09 -22.26
C ASP A 212 19.54 32.24 -22.14
N CYS A 213 20.07 32.05 -20.93
CA CYS A 213 21.11 31.05 -20.65
C CYS A 213 20.62 29.62 -20.88
N ILE A 214 19.41 29.26 -20.45
CA ILE A 214 18.81 27.93 -20.70
C ILE A 214 18.59 27.71 -22.19
N ILE A 215 18.08 28.72 -22.91
CA ILE A 215 17.87 28.66 -24.37
C ILE A 215 19.20 28.54 -25.10
N SER A 216 20.21 29.33 -24.76
CA SER A 216 21.51 29.27 -25.43
C SER A 216 22.23 27.95 -25.16
N THR A 217 22.23 27.45 -23.93
CA THR A 217 22.82 26.14 -23.61
C THR A 217 22.11 24.99 -24.35
N LEU A 218 20.77 25.03 -24.46
CA LEU A 218 20.02 24.08 -25.26
C LEU A 218 20.26 24.24 -26.77
N CYS A 219 20.39 25.46 -27.27
CA CYS A 219 20.62 25.74 -28.70
C CYS A 219 22.03 25.30 -29.15
N TRP A 220 23.05 25.49 -28.30
CA TRP A 220 24.39 24.98 -28.54
C TRP A 220 24.47 23.45 -28.38
N ALA A 221 23.66 22.86 -27.48
CA ALA A 221 23.52 21.41 -27.36
C ALA A 221 22.73 20.78 -28.53
N GLU A 222 21.79 21.53 -29.11
CA GLU A 222 20.93 21.13 -30.23
C GLU A 222 21.34 21.74 -31.58
N SER A 223 22.64 21.76 -31.87
CA SER A 223 23.11 21.57 -33.26
C SER A 223 22.82 20.14 -33.77
N ARG A 224 21.60 19.64 -33.48
CA ARG A 224 20.89 18.56 -34.15
C ARG A 224 19.36 18.65 -33.96
N ALA A 225 18.78 19.76 -34.44
CA ALA A 225 17.60 19.81 -35.31
C ALA A 225 16.20 19.38 -34.78
N PHE A 226 15.79 19.66 -33.53
CA PHE A 226 14.39 19.34 -33.15
C PHE A 226 13.57 20.35 -32.34
N LEU A 227 14.12 21.35 -31.62
CA LEU A 227 13.28 22.20 -30.74
C LEU A 227 12.94 23.61 -31.24
N THR A 228 13.12 23.95 -32.51
CA THR A 228 12.61 25.24 -33.03
C THR A 228 11.10 25.27 -33.24
N GLY A 229 10.39 24.13 -33.14
CA GLY A 229 8.92 24.08 -33.30
C GLY A 229 8.09 24.28 -32.03
N VAL A 230 8.63 23.98 -30.84
CA VAL A 230 7.83 23.91 -29.59
C VAL A 230 7.95 25.17 -28.72
N LEU A 231 9.06 25.91 -28.80
CA LEU A 231 9.25 27.12 -27.98
C LEU A 231 8.66 28.40 -28.58
N GLY A 232 8.18 28.37 -29.84
CA GLY A 232 7.51 29.51 -30.48
C GLY A 232 6.07 29.77 -30.01
N PHE A 233 5.49 28.89 -29.20
CA PHE A 233 4.08 29.00 -28.75
C PHE A 233 3.89 29.61 -27.35
N TYR A 234 4.96 29.85 -26.59
CA TYR A 234 4.84 30.41 -25.22
C TYR A 234 4.71 31.94 -25.16
N SER A 235 4.49 32.62 -26.30
CA SER A 235 4.26 34.08 -26.34
C SER A 235 2.79 34.49 -26.34
N LEU A 236 1.82 33.56 -26.34
CA LEU A 236 0.43 33.88 -26.04
C LEU A 236 0.03 33.18 -24.75
N GLY A 237 -0.27 33.98 -23.72
CA GLY A 237 -0.67 33.52 -22.40
C GLY A 237 -2.07 32.93 -22.41
N ASP A 238 -2.21 31.66 -22.82
CA ASP A 238 -3.42 30.88 -22.65
C ASP A 238 -3.16 29.67 -21.74
N THR A 239 -3.79 29.73 -20.58
CA THR A 239 -3.88 28.62 -19.63
C THR A 239 -4.88 27.56 -20.09
N HIS A 240 -4.47 26.30 -19.91
CA HIS A 240 -5.27 25.09 -19.77
C HIS A 240 -5.81 24.35 -21.03
N LEU A 241 -5.36 23.08 -21.13
CA LEU A 241 -6.02 21.89 -21.71
C LEU A 241 -6.15 21.76 -23.23
N ALA A 242 -5.12 21.16 -23.86
CA ALA A 242 -5.27 20.00 -24.75
C ALA A 242 -3.87 19.47 -25.15
N PRO A 243 -3.52 18.19 -24.90
CA PRO A 243 -2.42 17.58 -25.64
C PRO A 243 -2.95 17.26 -27.05
N VAL A 244 -2.69 18.15 -28.01
CA VAL A 244 -2.83 17.82 -29.43
C VAL A 244 -1.86 16.67 -29.70
N ALA A 245 -2.42 15.51 -30.04
CA ALA A 245 -1.67 14.32 -30.40
C ALA A 245 -0.75 14.61 -31.58
N ILE A 246 0.54 14.77 -31.31
CA ILE A 246 1.56 14.75 -32.35
C ILE A 246 1.78 13.29 -32.72
N THR A 247 1.01 12.77 -33.66
CA THR A 247 1.34 11.54 -34.38
C THR A 247 2.57 11.79 -35.24
N VAL A 248 3.76 11.61 -34.67
CA VAL A 248 4.99 11.55 -35.47
C VAL A 248 5.07 10.17 -36.10
N SER A 249 4.94 10.11 -37.42
CA SER A 249 5.07 8.90 -38.23
C SER A 249 6.35 8.13 -37.89
N SER A 250 6.14 6.85 -37.60
CA SER A 250 7.07 5.87 -37.00
C SER A 250 8.33 5.56 -37.81
N GLU A 251 8.48 6.05 -39.05
CA GLU A 251 9.58 5.62 -39.93
C GLU A 251 10.88 6.43 -39.71
N TYR A 252 10.78 7.71 -39.32
CA TYR A 252 11.97 8.55 -39.13
C TYR A 252 12.73 8.24 -37.84
N CYS A 253 12.03 7.86 -36.77
CA CYS A 253 12.68 7.49 -35.51
C CYS A 253 13.49 6.19 -35.64
N PHE A 254 13.03 5.23 -36.44
CA PHE A 254 13.71 3.96 -36.63
C PHE A 254 15.02 4.12 -37.41
N LEU A 255 15.01 4.95 -38.47
CA LEU A 255 16.22 5.28 -39.23
C LEU A 255 17.23 6.08 -38.40
N LEU A 256 16.78 6.97 -37.51
CA LEU A 256 17.68 7.70 -36.60
C LEU A 256 18.35 6.79 -35.57
N LEU A 257 17.63 5.80 -35.05
CA LEU A 257 18.16 4.80 -34.12
C LEU A 257 19.22 3.91 -34.78
N ILE A 258 18.96 3.45 -36.02
CA ILE A 258 19.94 2.67 -36.81
C ILE A 258 21.21 3.51 -37.08
N LYS A 259 21.07 4.79 -37.43
CA LYS A 259 22.20 5.69 -37.70
C LYS A 259 23.02 6.01 -36.44
N LEU A 260 22.38 6.09 -35.28
CA LEU A 260 23.05 6.27 -33.98
C LEU A 260 23.81 5.03 -33.53
N ILE A 261 23.26 3.83 -33.77
CA ILE A 261 23.93 2.56 -33.44
C ILE A 261 25.16 2.36 -34.33
N HIS A 262 25.06 2.64 -35.64
CA HIS A 262 26.18 2.52 -36.58
C HIS A 262 27.31 3.52 -36.29
N ASN A 263 26.97 4.74 -35.85
CA ASN A 263 27.95 5.78 -35.53
C ASN A 263 28.67 5.50 -34.20
N LYS A 264 27.96 5.01 -33.17
CA LYS A 264 28.60 4.55 -31.92
C LYS A 264 29.59 3.39 -32.15
N PHE A 265 29.29 2.48 -33.08
CA PHE A 265 30.20 1.36 -33.42
C PHE A 265 31.49 1.84 -34.11
N GLN A 266 31.39 2.82 -35.01
CA GLN A 266 32.56 3.43 -35.67
C GLN A 266 33.45 4.26 -34.72
N ILE A 267 32.85 4.97 -33.76
CA ILE A 267 33.59 5.73 -32.75
C ILE A 267 34.34 4.80 -31.77
N SER A 268 33.81 3.61 -31.50
CA SER A 268 34.47 2.62 -30.63
C SER A 268 35.69 1.97 -31.30
N LEU A 269 35.61 1.64 -32.59
CA LEU A 269 36.72 1.05 -33.36
C LEU A 269 37.89 2.03 -33.55
N THR A 270 37.59 3.31 -33.78
CA THR A 270 38.61 4.36 -33.94
C THR A 270 39.33 4.71 -32.63
N LYS A 271 38.65 4.58 -31.47
CA LYS A 271 39.31 4.70 -30.16
C LYS A 271 40.24 3.52 -29.85
N TYR A 272 39.87 2.28 -30.22
CA TYR A 272 40.72 1.11 -30.00
C TYR A 272 41.97 1.11 -30.89
N ALA A 273 41.85 1.50 -32.17
CA ALA A 273 43.00 1.58 -33.09
C ALA A 273 44.03 2.64 -32.69
N LYS A 274 43.60 3.78 -32.12
CA LYS A 274 44.51 4.84 -31.63
C LYS A 274 45.27 4.46 -30.36
N THR A 275 44.73 3.54 -29.55
CA THR A 275 45.34 3.16 -28.27
C THR A 275 46.41 2.07 -28.43
N SER A 276 46.35 1.27 -29.50
CA SER A 276 47.34 0.22 -29.79
C SER A 276 48.60 0.70 -30.53
N ILE A 277 48.56 1.87 -31.18
CA ILE A 277 49.71 2.42 -31.94
C ILE A 277 50.65 3.26 -31.04
N LEU A 278 50.21 3.65 -29.84
CA LEU A 278 50.99 4.47 -28.88
C LEU A 278 51.77 3.65 -27.84
N LYS A 279 51.93 2.32 -28.03
CA LYS A 279 52.58 1.42 -27.06
C LYS A 279 53.60 0.44 -27.67
N ILE A 280 54.17 0.74 -28.83
CA ILE A 280 55.34 0.02 -29.38
C ILE A 280 56.47 1.02 -29.60
#